data_AF-A0A5M8Q395-F1
#
_entry.id   AF-A0A5M8Q395-F1
#
_cell.length_a   1.000
_cell.length_b   1.000
_cell.length_c   1.000
_cell.angle_alpha   90.00
_cell.angle_beta   90.00
_cell.angle_gamma   90.00
#
_symmetry.space_group_name_H-M   'P 1'
#
loop_
_entity.id
_entity.type
_entity.pdbx_description
1 polymer ?
#
loop_
_entity_poly.entity_id
_entity_poly.type
_entity_poly.pdbx_seq_one_letter_code
_entity_poly.pdbx_strand_id
1 'polypeptide(L)'
;MALFEQLLWNHAQVIAEWYPAATRSQYQAAAQTFRVPYWDWASSAEMPSVVSQPTITITSPQGPKATPNPLYNYTFHPQPSAFDFPPRDSITAYQSTVRYPDASGHSQPDLINQQLSANAQALQSMTYQLLAQQPNYGPFSNTAYRNGTNQIFNSLENMHNAIHGLVGNGGHMSIVPYAGFDPIFWLHHANVDRLFAMWQAIYPGSYTTPQSDAYGTFTNSPGGIEDIKTLLTPFHSDNSGTLYTSATARSISSFGYTYPEIQDWNVTTTQLSANVRSAINALYSPSSTPSKQPRTNDPASSSPTPPDHQWFVNILVTRNALPTGYFIHFFLSPPPPPQKPGPPPPPSSPPTPSSSRNPPPIQPRPHPRRPNPPHARPRRPRLRGLARGSDAGLGDAAADGAAGVARAAV
;
A
#
# COMPACT_ATOMS: atom_id res chain seq x y z
N MET A 1 -6.58 -3.97 4.69
CA MET A 1 -6.35 -3.72 6.12
C MET A 1 -7.27 -4.54 7.03
N ALA A 2 -8.60 -4.44 6.90
CA ALA A 2 -9.55 -5.11 7.81
C ALA A 2 -9.30 -6.63 8.02
N LEU A 3 -9.02 -7.39 6.95
CA LEU A 3 -8.69 -8.82 7.07
C LEU A 3 -7.47 -9.07 7.97
N PHE A 4 -6.40 -8.30 7.78
CA PHE A 4 -5.17 -8.43 8.56
C PHE A 4 -5.41 -8.09 10.02
N GLU A 5 -6.12 -6.99 10.29
CA GLU A 5 -6.50 -6.59 11.64
C GLU A 5 -7.39 -7.64 12.33
N GLN A 6 -8.40 -8.17 11.64
CA GLN A 6 -9.28 -9.21 12.17
C GLN A 6 -8.51 -10.45 12.62
N LEU A 7 -7.53 -10.89 11.83
CA LEU A 7 -6.68 -12.03 12.19
C LEU A 7 -5.83 -11.72 13.43
N LEU A 8 -5.18 -10.56 13.48
CA LEU A 8 -4.41 -10.13 14.66
C LEU A 8 -5.29 -10.00 15.91
N TRP A 9 -6.48 -9.44 15.78
CA TRP A 9 -7.45 -9.28 16.86
C TRP A 9 -7.87 -10.66 17.41
N ASN A 10 -8.16 -11.63 16.54
CA ASN A 10 -8.49 -13.00 16.94
C ASN A 10 -7.33 -13.65 17.72
N HIS A 11 -6.10 -13.50 17.24
CA HIS A 11 -4.93 -13.98 17.96
C HIS A 11 -4.74 -13.28 19.31
N ALA A 12 -4.97 -11.97 19.39
CA ALA A 12 -4.91 -11.22 20.63
C ALA A 12 -5.94 -11.73 21.66
N GLN A 13 -7.17 -12.08 21.25
CA GLN A 13 -8.16 -12.69 22.16
C GLN A 13 -7.64 -13.99 22.76
N VAL A 14 -7.09 -14.88 21.94
CA VAL A 14 -6.55 -16.18 22.40
C VAL A 14 -5.36 -15.98 23.34
N ILE A 15 -4.45 -15.07 23.01
CA ILE A 15 -3.26 -14.78 23.82
C ILE A 15 -3.65 -14.18 25.18
N ALA A 16 -4.70 -13.36 25.24
CA ALA A 16 -5.17 -12.77 26.50
C ALA A 16 -5.57 -13.83 27.53
N GLU A 17 -6.13 -14.96 27.10
CA GLU A 17 -6.51 -16.08 27.99
C GLU A 17 -5.31 -16.73 28.68
N TRP A 18 -4.12 -16.64 28.09
CA TRP A 18 -2.91 -17.26 28.64
C TRP A 18 -2.38 -16.54 29.87
N TYR A 19 -2.82 -15.30 30.13
CA TYR A 19 -2.36 -14.54 31.29
C TYR A 19 -2.94 -15.08 32.61
N PRO A 20 -2.20 -14.93 33.73
CA PRO A 20 -2.66 -15.33 35.06
C PRO A 20 -3.98 -14.65 35.44
N ALA A 21 -4.80 -15.31 36.28
CA ALA A 21 -6.13 -14.81 36.67
C ALA A 21 -6.10 -13.38 37.25
N ALA A 22 -5.02 -13.01 37.95
CA ALA A 22 -4.85 -11.69 38.55
C ALA A 22 -4.72 -10.55 37.52
N THR A 23 -4.24 -10.82 36.30
CA THR A 23 -4.02 -9.81 35.25
C THR A 23 -4.83 -10.07 33.99
N ARG A 24 -5.45 -11.25 33.84
CA ARG A 24 -6.17 -11.67 32.63
C ARG A 24 -7.22 -10.66 32.17
N SER A 25 -8.02 -10.10 33.09
CA SER A 25 -9.06 -9.13 32.75
C SER A 25 -8.51 -7.87 32.07
N GLN A 26 -7.33 -7.40 32.47
CA GLN A 26 -6.63 -6.28 31.83
C GLN A 26 -6.25 -6.61 30.38
N TYR A 27 -5.69 -7.80 30.14
CA TYR A 27 -5.28 -8.23 28.80
C TYR A 27 -6.48 -8.55 27.90
N GLN A 28 -7.56 -9.10 28.45
CA GLN A 28 -8.82 -9.28 27.71
C GLN A 28 -9.41 -7.93 27.29
N ALA A 29 -9.42 -6.94 28.19
CA ALA A 29 -9.87 -5.59 27.86
C ALA A 29 -9.00 -4.93 26.76
N ALA A 30 -7.67 -5.07 26.85
CA ALA A 30 -6.75 -4.57 25.83
C ALA A 30 -6.91 -5.28 24.48
N ALA A 31 -7.12 -6.61 24.49
CA ALA A 31 -7.36 -7.37 23.28
C ALA A 31 -8.68 -6.97 22.61
N GLN A 32 -9.74 -6.70 23.38
CA GLN A 32 -11.03 -6.26 22.82
C GLN A 32 -10.91 -4.93 22.06
N THR A 33 -10.14 -3.97 22.59
CA THR A 33 -9.94 -2.65 22.00
C THR A 33 -8.78 -2.58 21.01
N PHE A 34 -8.06 -3.68 20.77
CA PHE A 34 -6.92 -3.73 19.86
C PHE A 34 -7.31 -3.32 18.44
N ARG A 35 -6.56 -2.37 17.87
CA ARG A 35 -6.60 -1.98 16.46
C ARG A 35 -5.16 -1.82 15.96
N VAL A 36 -4.93 -2.04 14.67
CA VAL A 36 -3.60 -1.88 14.06
C VAL A 36 -3.23 -0.38 14.06
N PRO A 37 -2.06 0.01 14.62
CA PRO A 37 -1.63 1.40 14.60
C PRO A 37 -1.27 1.85 13.18
N TYR A 38 -1.36 3.15 12.94
CA TYR A 38 -0.94 3.77 11.68
C TYR A 38 0.38 4.53 11.83
N TRP A 39 1.14 4.60 10.73
CA TRP A 39 2.33 5.44 10.63
C TRP A 39 2.02 6.72 9.87
N ASP A 40 1.86 7.84 10.59
CA ASP A 40 1.53 9.15 10.02
C ASP A 40 2.75 9.86 9.42
N TRP A 41 3.26 9.31 8.32
CA TRP A 41 4.42 9.83 7.60
C TRP A 41 4.27 11.27 7.07
N ALA A 42 3.06 11.85 7.10
CA ALA A 42 2.81 13.24 6.70
C ALA A 42 2.99 14.23 7.87
N SER A 43 2.84 13.77 9.12
CA SER A 43 3.07 14.59 10.32
C SER A 43 4.41 14.25 10.99
N SER A 44 4.75 12.95 11.05
CA SER A 44 6.01 12.43 11.56
C SER A 44 6.61 11.48 10.52
N ALA A 45 7.48 12.03 9.67
CA ALA A 45 7.98 11.35 8.48
C ALA A 45 8.81 10.10 8.79
N GLU A 46 9.59 10.09 9.87
CA GLU A 46 10.45 8.96 10.23
C GLU A 46 9.65 7.68 10.52
N MET A 47 10.27 6.53 10.26
CA MET A 47 9.67 5.24 10.59
C MET A 47 9.43 5.13 12.11
N PRO A 48 8.34 4.47 12.56
CA PRO A 48 8.13 4.21 13.98
C PRO A 48 9.34 3.47 14.55
N SER A 49 9.97 4.00 15.60
CA SER A 49 11.27 3.50 16.08
C SER A 49 11.29 2.00 16.39
N VAL A 50 10.16 1.43 16.81
CA VAL A 50 9.99 0.00 17.05
C VAL A 50 10.31 -0.85 15.83
N VAL A 51 10.04 -0.39 14.60
CA VAL A 51 10.28 -1.18 13.38
C VAL A 51 11.77 -1.30 13.03
N SER A 52 12.64 -0.55 13.71
CA SER A 52 14.09 -0.59 13.55
C SER A 52 14.81 -1.35 14.68
N GLN A 53 14.06 -1.85 15.67
CA GLN A 53 14.61 -2.58 16.81
C GLN A 53 14.57 -4.09 16.55
N PRO A 54 15.70 -4.82 16.57
CA PRO A 54 15.69 -6.27 16.32
C PRO A 54 15.03 -7.07 17.45
N THR A 55 15.06 -6.53 18.67
CA THR A 55 14.51 -7.16 19.88
C THR A 55 13.68 -6.14 20.64
N ILE A 56 12.56 -6.59 21.20
CA ILE A 56 11.69 -5.80 22.09
C ILE A 56 11.46 -6.55 23.40
N THR A 57 11.16 -5.81 24.46
CA THR A 57 10.74 -6.39 25.74
C THR A 57 9.22 -6.33 25.83
N ILE A 58 8.58 -7.48 26.00
CA ILE A 58 7.13 -7.59 26.21
C ILE A 58 6.85 -8.10 27.62
N THR A 59 5.66 -7.80 28.14
CA THR A 59 5.16 -8.49 29.33
C THR A 59 4.49 -9.78 28.89
N SER A 60 5.11 -10.93 29.12
CA SER A 60 4.52 -12.25 28.85
C SER A 60 3.68 -12.74 30.04
N PRO A 61 2.93 -13.85 29.92
CA PRO A 61 2.25 -14.46 31.06
C PRO A 61 3.18 -14.83 32.24
N GLN A 62 4.47 -15.03 31.97
CA GLN A 62 5.51 -15.33 32.97
C GLN A 62 6.28 -14.08 33.45
N GLY A 63 5.90 -12.89 32.99
CA GLY A 63 6.58 -11.63 33.28
C GLY A 63 7.36 -11.06 32.08
N PRO A 64 8.17 -10.01 32.30
CA PRO A 64 8.93 -9.36 31.23
C PRO A 64 9.87 -10.33 30.50
N LYS A 65 9.84 -10.28 29.16
CA LYS A 65 10.63 -11.16 28.30
C LYS A 65 11.14 -10.41 27.07
N ALA A 66 12.45 -10.47 26.84
CA ALA A 66 13.06 -10.04 25.58
C ALA A 66 12.70 -11.03 24.46
N THR A 67 12.19 -10.52 23.34
CA THR A 67 11.67 -11.32 22.22
C THR A 67 12.12 -10.70 20.90
N PRO A 68 12.48 -11.51 19.88
CA PRO A 68 12.68 -11.01 18.53
C PRO A 68 11.46 -10.21 18.07
N ASN A 69 11.69 -9.04 17.49
CA ASN A 69 10.62 -8.12 17.16
C ASN A 69 9.97 -8.51 15.81
N PRO A 70 8.70 -8.91 15.78
CA PRO A 70 8.02 -9.27 14.53
C PRO A 70 7.76 -8.07 13.61
N LEU A 71 7.97 -6.83 14.09
CA LEU A 71 7.87 -5.61 13.27
C LEU A 71 9.20 -5.24 12.58
N TYR A 72 10.30 -5.88 12.97
CA TYR A 72 11.63 -5.59 12.41
C TYR A 72 11.77 -6.11 10.99
N ASN A 73 11.46 -7.39 10.78
CA ASN A 73 11.40 -8.04 9.47
C ASN A 73 10.51 -9.28 9.54
N TYR A 74 10.10 -9.78 8.37
CA TYR A 74 9.55 -11.12 8.24
C TYR A 74 10.65 -12.06 7.74
N THR A 75 10.79 -13.23 8.34
CA THR A 75 11.75 -14.26 7.90
C THR A 75 10.99 -15.39 7.24
N PHE A 76 11.28 -15.64 5.96
CA PHE A 76 10.64 -16.69 5.18
C PHE A 76 11.09 -18.08 5.65
N HIS A 77 10.12 -18.99 5.76
CA HIS A 77 10.33 -20.36 6.19
C HIS A 77 9.41 -21.33 5.41
N PRO A 78 9.90 -21.96 4.31
CA PRO A 78 11.27 -21.92 3.78
C PRO A 78 11.61 -20.60 3.07
N GLN A 79 12.89 -20.40 2.75
CA GLN A 79 13.29 -19.30 1.85
C GLN A 79 12.55 -19.44 0.51
N PRO A 80 12.05 -18.34 -0.08
CA PRO A 80 11.36 -18.41 -1.35
C PRO A 80 12.27 -18.93 -2.46
N SER A 81 11.74 -19.83 -3.26
CA SER A 81 12.37 -20.20 -4.52
C SER A 81 12.03 -19.18 -5.61
N ALA A 82 12.81 -19.19 -6.69
CA ALA A 82 12.53 -18.39 -7.89
C ALA A 82 11.22 -18.79 -8.61
N PHE A 83 10.53 -19.84 -8.15
CA PHE A 83 9.23 -20.29 -8.67
C PHE A 83 8.04 -19.88 -7.79
N ASP A 84 8.30 -19.47 -6.54
CA ASP A 84 7.25 -18.99 -5.63
C ASP A 84 6.82 -17.55 -5.97
N PHE A 85 7.64 -16.85 -6.75
CA PHE A 85 7.46 -15.46 -7.14
C PHE A 85 7.87 -15.24 -8.60
N PRO A 86 7.52 -14.10 -9.25
CA PRO A 86 7.94 -13.82 -10.61
C PRO A 86 9.45 -14.03 -10.78
N PRO A 87 9.89 -14.91 -11.70
CA PRO A 87 11.29 -15.32 -11.77
C PRO A 87 12.20 -14.14 -12.15
N ARG A 88 13.42 -14.13 -11.58
CA ARG A 88 14.57 -13.23 -11.86
C ARG A 88 14.72 -11.95 -11.03
N ASP A 89 13.95 -11.78 -9.96
CA ASP A 89 14.18 -10.66 -9.04
C ASP A 89 15.23 -11.04 -7.98
N SER A 90 16.28 -10.23 -7.85
CA SER A 90 17.36 -10.41 -6.86
C SER A 90 16.85 -10.40 -5.42
N ILE A 91 15.66 -9.84 -5.19
CA ILE A 91 15.03 -9.82 -3.87
C ILE A 91 14.77 -11.22 -3.28
N THR A 92 14.60 -12.23 -4.15
CA THR A 92 14.38 -13.64 -3.74
C THR A 92 15.60 -14.28 -3.06
N ALA A 93 16.78 -13.66 -3.16
CA ALA A 93 17.99 -14.12 -2.48
C ALA A 93 17.96 -13.87 -0.96
N TYR A 94 17.10 -12.97 -0.47
CA TYR A 94 17.01 -12.65 0.94
C TYR A 94 16.04 -13.60 1.66
N GLN A 95 16.52 -14.25 2.72
CA GLN A 95 15.67 -15.09 3.58
C GLN A 95 14.72 -14.25 4.46
N SER A 96 15.01 -12.98 4.67
CA SER A 96 14.15 -12.07 5.43
C SER A 96 13.89 -10.79 4.66
N THR A 97 12.79 -10.10 4.98
CA THR A 97 12.49 -8.81 4.37
C THR A 97 13.57 -7.79 4.71
N VAL A 98 14.04 -7.07 3.70
CA VAL A 98 15.05 -6.01 3.79
C VAL A 98 14.51 -4.67 3.31
N ARG A 99 14.98 -3.58 3.92
CA ARG A 99 14.57 -2.19 3.66
C ARG A 99 15.81 -1.37 3.30
N TYR A 100 15.84 -0.80 2.10
CA TYR A 100 16.98 -0.06 1.54
C TYR A 100 18.31 -0.82 1.77
N PRO A 101 18.44 -2.05 1.25
CA PRO A 101 19.62 -2.87 1.50
C PRO A 101 20.90 -2.22 0.95
N ASP A 102 21.99 -2.32 1.70
CA ASP A 102 23.34 -2.01 1.18
C ASP A 102 23.84 -3.10 0.20
N ALA A 103 25.06 -2.95 -0.31
CA ALA A 103 25.66 -3.94 -1.21
C ALA A 103 25.83 -5.35 -0.58
N SER A 104 25.76 -5.46 0.75
CA SER A 104 25.82 -6.73 1.48
C SER A 104 24.43 -7.27 1.86
N GLY A 105 23.35 -6.53 1.55
CA GLY A 105 21.99 -6.91 1.89
C GLY A 105 21.48 -6.44 3.25
N HIS A 106 22.22 -5.61 3.98
CA HIS A 106 21.78 -5.12 5.29
C HIS A 106 20.84 -3.93 5.13
N SER A 107 19.69 -3.98 5.83
CA SER A 107 18.76 -2.85 5.89
C SER A 107 19.40 -1.62 6.54
N GLN A 108 19.10 -0.43 6.01
CA GLN A 108 19.71 0.84 6.44
C GLN A 108 18.68 1.81 7.06
N PRO A 109 18.19 1.56 8.29
CA PRO A 109 17.10 2.35 8.90
C PRO A 109 17.44 3.84 9.08
N ASP A 110 18.70 4.16 9.42
CA ASP A 110 19.13 5.55 9.60
C ASP A 110 19.12 6.31 8.27
N LEU A 111 19.56 5.67 7.18
CA LEU A 111 19.50 6.26 5.84
C LEU A 111 18.06 6.44 5.39
N ILE A 112 17.18 5.47 5.66
CA ILE A 112 15.75 5.58 5.36
C ILE A 112 15.14 6.78 6.09
N ASN A 113 15.38 6.92 7.40
CA ASN A 113 14.89 8.06 8.18
C ASN A 113 15.48 9.39 7.69
N GLN A 114 16.76 9.42 7.29
CA GLN A 114 17.35 10.60 6.66
C GLN A 114 16.62 10.99 5.37
N GLN A 115 16.29 10.03 4.50
CA GLN A 115 15.55 10.30 3.26
C GLN A 115 14.10 10.73 3.54
N LEU A 116 13.42 10.10 4.50
CA LEU A 116 12.07 10.47 4.93
C LEU A 116 12.05 11.91 5.48
N SER A 117 12.99 12.25 6.36
CA SER A 117 13.11 13.58 6.94
C SER A 117 13.45 14.64 5.87
N ALA A 118 14.27 14.30 4.88
CA ALA A 118 14.53 15.18 3.74
C ALA A 118 13.29 15.46 2.87
N ASN A 119 12.29 14.57 2.88
CA ASN A 119 11.04 14.71 2.13
C ASN A 119 9.84 15.13 3.00
N ALA A 120 10.04 15.35 4.32
CA ALA A 120 8.95 15.55 5.28
C ALA A 120 8.03 16.74 4.92
N GLN A 121 8.62 17.88 4.57
CA GLN A 121 7.85 19.08 4.20
C GLN A 121 7.02 18.87 2.93
N ALA A 122 7.59 18.15 1.95
CA ALA A 122 6.89 17.83 0.71
C ALA A 122 5.71 16.88 0.96
N LEU A 123 5.93 15.81 1.74
CA LEU A 123 4.90 14.86 2.13
C LEU A 123 3.75 15.54 2.90
N GLN A 124 4.06 16.39 3.87
CA GLN A 124 3.06 17.16 4.62
C GLN A 124 2.24 18.08 3.71
N SER A 125 2.93 18.91 2.91
CA SER A 125 2.29 19.90 2.03
C SER A 125 1.42 19.23 0.97
N MET A 126 1.90 18.14 0.37
CA MET A 126 1.14 17.38 -0.62
C MET A 126 -0.08 16.69 -0.02
N THR A 127 0.04 16.15 1.20
CA THR A 127 -1.09 15.55 1.93
C THR A 127 -2.16 16.60 2.22
N TYR A 128 -1.76 17.75 2.74
CA TYR A 128 -2.69 18.86 2.99
C TYR A 128 -3.38 19.34 1.73
N GLN A 129 -2.63 19.60 0.67
CA GLN A 129 -3.19 20.06 -0.61
C GLN A 129 -4.15 19.05 -1.22
N LEU A 130 -3.82 17.75 -1.17
CA LEU A 130 -4.70 16.70 -1.67
C LEU A 130 -6.04 16.71 -0.93
N LEU A 131 -5.99 16.68 0.41
CA LEU A 131 -7.19 16.65 1.23
C LEU A 131 -8.00 17.95 1.15
N ALA A 132 -7.35 19.11 1.03
CA ALA A 132 -8.04 20.40 1.03
C ALA A 132 -8.66 20.76 -0.33
N GLN A 133 -8.08 20.27 -1.44
CA GLN A 133 -8.39 20.81 -2.77
C GLN A 133 -8.92 19.77 -3.77
N GLN A 134 -8.83 18.47 -3.51
CA GLN A 134 -9.28 17.45 -4.45
C GLN A 134 -10.61 16.80 -4.03
N PRO A 135 -11.77 17.32 -4.46
CA PRO A 135 -13.07 16.74 -4.11
C PRO A 135 -13.44 15.51 -4.92
N ASN A 136 -12.77 15.23 -6.06
CA ASN A 136 -13.18 14.20 -7.00
C ASN A 136 -12.44 12.89 -6.78
N TYR A 137 -13.18 11.79 -6.63
CA TYR A 137 -12.62 10.46 -6.34
C TYR A 137 -11.53 10.03 -7.32
N GLY A 138 -11.76 10.17 -8.63
CA GLY A 138 -10.83 9.68 -9.65
C GLY A 138 -9.40 10.17 -9.43
N PRO A 139 -9.15 11.49 -9.57
CA PRO A 139 -7.81 12.03 -9.34
C PRO A 139 -7.36 12.02 -7.87
N PHE A 140 -8.25 11.90 -6.89
CA PHE A 140 -7.83 11.63 -5.51
C PHE A 140 -7.22 10.23 -5.35
N SER A 141 -7.87 9.22 -5.92
CA SER A 141 -7.64 7.82 -5.59
C SER A 141 -6.36 7.25 -6.20
N ASN A 142 -6.09 7.57 -7.46
CA ASN A 142 -5.08 6.87 -8.25
C ASN A 142 -4.25 7.81 -9.11
N THR A 143 -3.14 7.29 -9.62
CA THR A 143 -2.17 8.02 -10.43
C THR A 143 -2.60 8.19 -11.89
N ALA A 144 -3.66 7.51 -12.36
CA ALA A 144 -4.00 7.48 -13.78
C ALA A 144 -4.40 8.87 -14.32
N TYR A 145 -3.62 9.35 -15.27
CA TYR A 145 -3.89 10.57 -16.01
C TYR A 145 -4.94 10.33 -17.10
N ARG A 146 -5.89 11.27 -17.22
CA ARG A 146 -6.90 11.29 -18.26
C ARG A 146 -6.94 12.66 -18.92
N ASN A 147 -6.75 12.69 -20.23
CA ASN A 147 -6.68 13.91 -21.03
C ASN A 147 -7.96 14.77 -20.85
N GLY A 148 -7.81 16.10 -20.86
CA GLY A 148 -8.93 17.05 -20.76
C GLY A 148 -9.43 17.35 -19.33
N THR A 149 -8.71 16.91 -18.30
CA THR A 149 -9.08 17.21 -16.91
C THR A 149 -8.09 18.23 -16.33
N ASN A 150 -8.58 19.37 -15.83
CA ASN A 150 -7.79 20.37 -15.07
C ASN A 150 -7.46 19.80 -13.68
N GLN A 151 -6.73 18.70 -13.63
CA GLN A 151 -6.51 17.93 -12.41
C GLN A 151 -5.40 18.54 -11.55
N ILE A 152 -5.69 18.55 -10.25
CA ILE A 152 -4.67 18.56 -9.22
C ILE A 152 -3.92 17.22 -9.33
N PHE A 153 -2.73 17.26 -9.97
CA PHE A 153 -1.78 16.17 -10.22
C PHE A 153 -1.22 15.40 -9.00
N ASN A 154 -1.85 15.45 -7.82
CA ASN A 154 -1.48 14.58 -6.70
C ASN A 154 -2.60 13.58 -6.48
N SER A 155 -2.24 12.37 -6.07
CA SER A 155 -3.20 11.38 -5.61
C SER A 155 -2.70 10.72 -4.33
N LEU A 156 -3.60 10.03 -3.65
CA LEU A 156 -3.26 9.21 -2.50
C LEU A 156 -2.28 8.09 -2.90
N GLU A 157 -2.54 7.42 -4.03
CA GLU A 157 -1.65 6.39 -4.58
C GLU A 157 -0.24 6.93 -4.86
N ASN A 158 -0.11 8.18 -5.30
CA ASN A 158 1.20 8.78 -5.51
C ASN A 158 2.02 8.87 -4.21
N MET A 159 1.45 9.44 -3.15
CA MET A 159 2.17 9.58 -1.87
C MET A 159 2.46 8.21 -1.26
N HIS A 160 1.54 7.27 -1.40
CA HIS A 160 1.76 5.86 -1.09
C HIS A 160 2.99 5.30 -1.82
N ASN A 161 3.09 5.50 -3.14
CA ASN A 161 4.22 5.02 -3.95
C ASN A 161 5.55 5.63 -3.49
N ALA A 162 5.55 6.91 -3.10
CA ALA A 162 6.74 7.57 -2.59
C ALA A 162 7.25 6.90 -1.30
N ILE A 163 6.37 6.54 -0.37
CA ILE A 163 6.76 5.86 0.88
C ILE A 163 7.29 4.45 0.61
N HIS A 164 6.62 3.67 -0.25
CA HIS A 164 7.13 2.38 -0.71
C HIS A 164 8.55 2.48 -1.26
N GLY A 165 8.78 3.50 -2.08
CA GLY A 165 10.08 3.79 -2.63
C GLY A 165 11.13 4.17 -1.56
N LEU A 166 10.84 5.16 -0.72
CA LEU A 166 11.77 5.69 0.29
C LEU A 166 12.19 4.63 1.31
N VAL A 167 11.27 3.73 1.70
CA VAL A 167 11.56 2.63 2.63
C VAL A 167 12.24 1.46 1.94
N GLY A 168 11.78 1.12 0.74
CA GLY A 168 12.22 -0.07 0.03
C GLY A 168 13.57 0.10 -0.65
N ASN A 169 13.69 1.07 -1.56
CA ASN A 169 14.83 1.32 -2.46
C ASN A 169 15.68 0.08 -2.78
N GLY A 170 15.14 -0.86 -3.57
CA GLY A 170 15.77 -2.15 -3.91
C GLY A 170 15.48 -3.28 -2.92
N GLY A 171 14.83 -2.97 -1.81
CA GLY A 171 14.27 -3.89 -0.83
C GLY A 171 12.78 -4.16 -1.04
N HIS A 172 12.19 -4.98 -0.16
CA HIS A 172 10.87 -5.59 -0.36
C HIS A 172 9.76 -4.54 -0.51
N MET A 173 9.80 -3.49 0.32
CA MET A 173 8.82 -2.39 0.27
C MET A 173 8.78 -1.64 -1.07
N SER A 174 9.80 -1.73 -1.93
CA SER A 174 9.81 -1.04 -3.23
C SER A 174 9.33 -1.89 -4.40
N ILE A 175 9.00 -3.17 -4.15
CA ILE A 175 8.72 -4.14 -5.20
C ILE A 175 7.32 -4.72 -4.97
N VAL A 176 6.38 -4.36 -5.83
CA VAL A 176 4.93 -4.61 -5.65
C VAL A 176 4.60 -6.08 -5.30
N PRO A 177 5.15 -7.10 -6.00
CA PRO A 177 4.93 -8.51 -5.63
C PRO A 177 5.37 -8.92 -4.21
N TYR A 178 6.24 -8.16 -3.54
CA TYR A 178 6.87 -8.55 -2.28
C TYR A 178 6.60 -7.58 -1.13
N ALA A 179 6.15 -6.36 -1.39
CA ALA A 179 6.01 -5.32 -0.37
C ALA A 179 5.12 -5.74 0.80
N GLY A 180 4.06 -6.52 0.54
CA GLY A 180 3.13 -7.02 1.57
C GLY A 180 3.74 -7.95 2.61
N PHE A 181 4.96 -8.48 2.40
CA PHE A 181 5.65 -9.32 3.39
C PHE A 181 6.35 -8.51 4.48
N ASP A 182 6.76 -7.27 4.20
CA ASP A 182 7.44 -6.44 5.21
C ASP A 182 6.42 -5.95 6.25
N PRO A 183 6.64 -6.15 7.56
CA PRO A 183 5.70 -5.72 8.58
C PRO A 183 5.31 -4.22 8.54
N ILE A 184 6.20 -3.33 8.08
CA ILE A 184 5.91 -1.89 8.01
C ILE A 184 4.85 -1.56 6.94
N PHE A 185 4.63 -2.45 5.97
CA PHE A 185 3.57 -2.35 4.96
C PHE A 185 2.21 -2.07 5.61
N TRP A 186 1.90 -2.79 6.67
CA TRP A 186 0.59 -2.72 7.32
C TRP A 186 0.41 -1.40 8.10
N LEU A 187 1.48 -0.86 8.69
CA LEU A 187 1.45 0.46 9.34
C LEU A 187 1.31 1.59 8.31
N HIS A 188 1.98 1.45 7.16
CA HIS A 188 1.84 2.36 6.04
C HIS A 188 0.41 2.37 5.49
N HIS A 189 -0.14 1.20 5.16
CA HIS A 189 -1.50 1.08 4.63
C HIS A 189 -2.59 1.43 5.64
N ALA A 190 -2.35 1.29 6.95
CA ALA A 190 -3.24 1.83 7.98
C ALA A 190 -3.34 3.36 7.90
N ASN A 191 -2.25 4.07 7.57
CA ASN A 191 -2.32 5.52 7.36
C ASN A 191 -2.95 5.88 6.00
N VAL A 192 -2.72 5.10 4.96
CA VAL A 192 -3.39 5.29 3.65
C VAL A 192 -4.91 5.17 3.82
N ASP A 193 -5.39 4.16 4.54
CA ASP A 193 -6.81 3.99 4.89
C ASP A 193 -7.34 5.17 5.71
N ARG A 194 -6.57 5.65 6.70
CA ARG A 194 -6.90 6.85 7.49
C ARG A 194 -7.07 8.10 6.64
N LEU A 195 -6.13 8.36 5.72
CA LEU A 195 -6.20 9.51 4.81
C LEU A 195 -7.41 9.39 3.87
N PHE A 196 -7.70 8.19 3.38
CA PHE A 196 -8.89 7.92 2.56
C PHE A 196 -10.19 8.15 3.34
N ALA A 197 -10.28 7.67 4.58
CA ALA A 197 -11.44 7.84 5.43
C ALA A 197 -11.68 9.32 5.80
N MET A 198 -10.62 10.07 6.10
CA MET A 198 -10.73 11.52 6.31
C MET A 198 -11.21 12.24 5.06
N TRP A 199 -10.71 11.86 3.88
CA TRP A 199 -11.17 12.39 2.60
C TRP A 199 -12.66 12.12 2.35
N GLN A 200 -13.13 10.89 2.60
CA GLN A 200 -14.55 10.54 2.49
C GLN A 200 -15.42 11.38 3.44
N ALA A 201 -14.93 11.66 4.65
CA ALA A 201 -15.68 12.44 5.63
C ALA A 201 -15.83 13.92 5.23
N ILE A 202 -14.84 14.50 4.54
CA ILE A 202 -14.91 15.89 4.06
C ILE A 202 -15.58 16.03 2.68
N TYR A 203 -15.61 14.96 1.88
CA TYR A 203 -16.28 14.90 0.57
C TYR A 203 -17.30 13.73 0.49
N PRO A 204 -18.35 13.73 1.32
CA PRO A 204 -19.27 12.58 1.45
C PRO A 204 -20.07 12.27 0.18
N GLY A 205 -20.19 13.22 -0.75
CA GLY A 205 -20.84 13.01 -2.05
C GLY A 205 -19.95 12.37 -3.12
N SER A 206 -18.65 12.23 -2.86
CA SER A 206 -17.66 11.77 -3.84
C SER A 206 -17.22 10.33 -3.53
N TYR A 207 -17.27 9.46 -4.54
CA TYR A 207 -16.86 8.06 -4.38
C TYR A 207 -16.56 7.41 -5.74
N THR A 208 -16.27 6.10 -5.72
CA THR A 208 -15.91 5.31 -6.91
C THR A 208 -16.84 5.58 -8.10
N THR A 209 -16.23 5.90 -9.23
CA THR A 209 -16.88 6.10 -10.53
C THR A 209 -16.32 5.07 -11.52
N PRO A 210 -17.03 4.74 -12.61
CA PRO A 210 -16.52 3.84 -13.63
C PRO A 210 -15.18 4.32 -14.23
N GLN A 211 -14.19 3.44 -14.24
CA GLN A 211 -12.81 3.73 -14.61
C GLN A 211 -12.23 2.56 -15.41
N SER A 212 -11.56 2.83 -16.54
CA SER A 212 -10.82 1.79 -17.23
C SER A 212 -9.52 1.48 -16.47
N ASP A 213 -9.30 0.21 -16.14
CA ASP A 213 -8.04 -0.29 -15.61
C ASP A 213 -7.15 -0.74 -16.77
N ALA A 214 -6.11 0.04 -17.08
CA ALA A 214 -5.22 -0.25 -18.19
C ALA A 214 -4.34 -1.51 -17.98
N TYR A 215 -4.14 -1.95 -16.73
CA TYR A 215 -3.13 -2.96 -16.40
C TYR A 215 -3.72 -4.29 -15.98
N GLY A 216 -4.94 -4.31 -15.44
CA GLY A 216 -5.55 -5.51 -14.90
C GLY A 216 -4.97 -5.91 -13.54
N THR A 217 -5.60 -6.92 -12.96
CA THR A 217 -5.14 -7.59 -11.74
C THR A 217 -5.08 -9.09 -11.99
N PHE A 218 -4.85 -9.90 -10.94
CA PHE A 218 -4.93 -11.36 -11.07
C PHE A 218 -6.31 -11.84 -11.54
N THR A 219 -7.37 -11.13 -11.17
CA THR A 219 -8.76 -11.52 -11.45
C THR A 219 -9.46 -10.62 -12.47
N ASN A 220 -8.97 -9.40 -12.68
CA ASN A 220 -9.55 -8.43 -13.60
C ASN A 220 -8.68 -8.31 -14.85
N SER A 221 -9.31 -8.37 -16.03
CA SER A 221 -8.58 -8.25 -17.28
C SER A 221 -8.14 -6.80 -17.56
N PRO A 222 -6.95 -6.58 -18.13
CA PRO A 222 -6.54 -5.27 -18.60
C PRO A 222 -7.56 -4.67 -19.59
N GLY A 223 -7.75 -3.35 -19.52
CA GLY A 223 -8.71 -2.57 -20.29
C GLY A 223 -10.15 -2.62 -19.74
N GLY A 224 -10.44 -3.47 -18.76
CA GLY A 224 -11.77 -3.60 -18.15
C GLY A 224 -12.23 -2.32 -17.46
N ILE A 225 -13.55 -2.12 -17.35
CA ILE A 225 -14.12 -1.04 -16.55
C ILE A 225 -14.32 -1.55 -15.12
N GLU A 226 -13.66 -0.88 -14.17
CA GLU A 226 -13.88 -1.03 -12.75
C GLU A 226 -14.82 0.06 -12.23
N ASP A 227 -15.78 -0.31 -11.39
CA ASP A 227 -16.75 0.61 -10.80
C ASP A 227 -17.06 0.24 -9.34
N ILE A 228 -18.07 0.89 -8.76
CA ILE A 228 -18.47 0.69 -7.36
C ILE A 228 -18.94 -0.75 -7.05
N LYS A 229 -19.31 -1.54 -8.07
CA LYS A 229 -19.80 -2.92 -7.98
C LYS A 229 -18.73 -3.95 -8.38
N THR A 230 -17.56 -3.52 -8.85
CA THR A 230 -16.45 -4.44 -9.12
C THR A 230 -16.10 -5.24 -7.86
N LEU A 231 -15.94 -6.55 -8.04
CA LEU A 231 -15.66 -7.48 -6.94
C LEU A 231 -14.23 -7.27 -6.44
N LEU A 232 -14.09 -7.06 -5.14
CA LEU A 232 -12.81 -6.92 -4.44
C LEU A 232 -12.31 -8.31 -4.03
N THR A 233 -11.91 -9.11 -5.01
CA THR A 233 -11.34 -10.44 -4.75
C THR A 233 -10.01 -10.33 -3.98
N PRO A 234 -9.69 -11.27 -3.09
CA PRO A 234 -10.45 -12.45 -2.71
C PRO A 234 -11.30 -12.24 -1.44
N PHE A 235 -11.71 -11.01 -1.13
CA PHE A 235 -12.28 -10.66 0.17
C PHE A 235 -13.79 -10.99 0.22
N HIS A 236 -14.15 -11.99 1.02
CA HIS A 236 -15.54 -12.36 1.26
C HIS A 236 -16.13 -11.60 2.45
N SER A 237 -17.37 -11.14 2.32
CA SER A 237 -18.12 -10.44 3.37
C SER A 237 -18.89 -11.37 4.30
N ASP A 238 -19.04 -12.63 3.92
CA ASP A 238 -19.75 -13.65 4.70
C ASP A 238 -19.21 -15.06 4.43
N ASN A 239 -19.71 -16.02 5.22
CA ASN A 239 -19.36 -17.44 5.10
C ASN A 239 -20.02 -18.14 3.89
N SER A 240 -20.90 -17.46 3.16
CA SER A 240 -21.55 -18.01 1.95
C SER A 240 -20.77 -17.74 0.66
N GLY A 241 -19.69 -16.96 0.75
CA GLY A 241 -18.82 -16.63 -0.38
C GLY A 241 -19.23 -15.36 -1.12
N THR A 242 -20.06 -14.49 -0.52
CA THR A 242 -20.32 -13.16 -1.09
C THR A 242 -19.03 -12.35 -1.05
N LEU A 243 -18.63 -11.78 -2.18
CA LEU A 243 -17.44 -10.92 -2.27
C LEU A 243 -17.78 -9.47 -1.92
N TYR A 244 -16.86 -8.78 -1.26
CA TYR A 244 -16.93 -7.34 -1.08
C TYR A 244 -16.88 -6.63 -2.43
N THR A 245 -17.51 -5.47 -2.46
CA THR A 245 -17.40 -4.42 -3.48
C THR A 245 -17.05 -3.11 -2.81
N SER A 246 -16.61 -2.10 -3.57
CA SER A 246 -16.42 -0.74 -3.05
C SER A 246 -17.70 -0.19 -2.40
N ALA A 247 -18.89 -0.54 -2.92
CA ALA A 247 -20.16 -0.16 -2.30
C ALA A 247 -20.30 -0.69 -0.86
N THR A 248 -20.03 -1.98 -0.66
CA THR A 248 -20.17 -2.66 0.64
C THR A 248 -19.03 -2.37 1.61
N ALA A 249 -17.86 -1.97 1.09
CA ALA A 249 -16.68 -1.66 1.89
C ALA A 249 -16.52 -0.15 2.19
N ARG A 250 -17.50 0.69 1.81
CA ARG A 250 -17.39 2.14 1.89
C ARG A 250 -17.25 2.68 3.32
N SER A 251 -17.86 2.01 4.30
CA SER A 251 -17.99 2.49 5.67
C SER A 251 -17.03 1.74 6.59
N ILE A 252 -16.05 2.45 7.17
CA ILE A 252 -15.06 1.86 8.10
C ILE A 252 -15.71 1.31 9.38
N SER A 253 -16.83 1.90 9.82
CA SER A 253 -17.56 1.41 11.00
C SER A 253 -18.17 0.02 10.78
N SER A 254 -18.40 -0.39 9.52
CA SER A 254 -18.81 -1.76 9.18
C SER A 254 -17.73 -2.80 9.48
N PHE A 255 -16.47 -2.37 9.60
CA PHE A 255 -15.34 -3.20 9.98
C PHE A 255 -14.94 -3.03 11.46
N GLY A 256 -15.71 -2.25 12.23
CA GLY A 256 -15.53 -2.10 13.67
C GLY A 256 -14.36 -1.20 14.08
N TYR A 257 -13.84 -0.35 13.20
CA TYR A 257 -12.79 0.61 13.54
C TYR A 257 -13.15 2.05 13.14
N THR A 258 -12.43 2.99 13.75
CA THR A 258 -12.44 4.41 13.39
C THR A 258 -11.06 5.02 13.65
N TYR A 259 -10.89 6.30 13.31
CA TYR A 259 -9.68 7.07 13.56
C TYR A 259 -9.96 8.22 14.53
N PRO A 260 -8.95 8.72 15.29
CA PRO A 260 -9.13 9.81 16.24
C PRO A 260 -9.79 11.07 15.65
N GLU A 261 -9.53 11.33 14.36
CA GLU A 261 -10.07 12.46 13.61
C GLU A 261 -11.51 12.25 13.16
N ILE A 262 -11.99 11.00 13.13
CA ILE A 262 -13.29 10.59 12.60
C ILE A 262 -14.18 10.14 13.76
N GLN A 263 -14.71 11.13 14.48
CA GLN A 263 -15.71 10.91 15.51
C GLN A 263 -17.10 11.09 14.88
N ASP A 264 -17.59 10.03 14.23
CA ASP A 264 -18.83 10.03 13.45
C ASP A 264 -20.10 9.78 14.28
N TRP A 265 -19.95 9.49 15.57
CA TRP A 265 -21.06 9.30 16.49
C TRP A 265 -21.66 10.65 16.94
N ASN A 266 -22.99 10.70 17.02
CA ASN A 266 -23.76 11.85 17.52
C ASN A 266 -23.51 13.17 16.78
N VAL A 267 -23.06 13.12 15.53
CA VAL A 267 -22.83 14.29 14.67
C VAL A 267 -23.52 14.12 13.32
N THR A 268 -23.96 15.22 12.74
CA THR A 268 -24.43 15.25 11.34
C THR A 268 -23.26 15.14 10.38
N THR A 269 -23.51 14.74 9.13
CA THR A 269 -22.48 14.70 8.08
C THR A 269 -21.76 16.05 7.92
N THR A 270 -22.48 17.17 7.98
CA THR A 270 -21.89 18.52 7.88
C THR A 270 -20.96 18.82 9.06
N GLN A 271 -21.36 18.45 10.28
CA GLN A 271 -20.52 18.60 11.47
C GLN A 271 -19.28 17.71 11.39
N LEU A 272 -19.44 16.44 10.98
CA LEU A 272 -18.31 15.53 10.77
C LEU A 272 -17.31 16.09 9.75
N SER A 273 -17.79 16.57 8.59
CA SER A 273 -16.92 17.19 7.59
C SER A 273 -16.19 18.42 8.15
N ALA A 274 -16.84 19.24 8.99
CA ALA A 274 -16.19 20.40 9.62
C ALA A 274 -15.12 19.99 10.65
N ASN A 275 -15.43 19.00 11.50
CA ASN A 275 -14.52 18.47 12.51
C ASN A 275 -13.27 17.87 11.86
N VAL A 276 -13.45 17.04 10.82
CA VAL A 276 -12.34 16.41 10.10
C VAL A 276 -11.49 17.46 9.37
N ARG A 277 -12.09 18.48 8.75
CA ARG A 277 -11.33 19.62 8.18
C ARG A 277 -10.49 20.32 9.25
N SER A 278 -11.04 20.54 10.44
CA SER A 278 -10.29 21.13 11.55
C SER A 278 -9.10 20.26 11.96
N ALA A 279 -9.28 18.94 12.02
CA ALA A 279 -8.19 18.00 12.33
C ALA A 279 -7.10 18.03 11.25
N ILE A 280 -7.48 18.00 9.97
CA ILE A 280 -6.56 18.11 8.83
C ILE A 280 -5.75 19.41 8.89
N ASN A 281 -6.40 20.53 9.17
CA ASN A 281 -5.72 21.82 9.30
C ASN A 281 -4.70 21.82 10.45
N ALA A 282 -5.07 21.22 11.59
CA ALA A 282 -4.18 21.12 12.74
C ALA A 282 -2.97 20.21 12.50
N LEU A 283 -3.15 19.13 11.72
CA LEU A 283 -2.10 18.15 11.44
C LEU A 283 -1.16 18.57 10.31
N TYR A 284 -1.71 19.14 9.24
CA TYR A 284 -0.99 19.24 7.96
C TYR A 284 -0.96 20.64 7.36
N SER A 285 -1.69 21.63 7.90
CA SER A 285 -1.58 22.97 7.32
C SER A 285 -0.14 23.48 7.46
N PRO A 286 0.43 24.11 6.42
CA PRO A 286 1.73 24.72 6.53
C PRO A 286 1.67 25.74 7.67
N SER A 287 2.60 25.65 8.61
CA SER A 287 2.76 26.66 9.66
C SER A 287 2.94 28.02 9.00
N SER A 288 1.89 28.83 8.93
CA SER A 288 2.06 30.25 8.67
C SER A 288 2.81 30.77 9.88
N THR A 289 4.10 31.06 9.76
CA THR A 289 4.79 31.89 10.76
C THR A 289 3.92 33.12 10.93
N PRO A 290 3.29 33.36 12.10
CA PRO A 290 2.57 34.58 12.31
C PRO A 290 3.66 35.65 12.29
N SER A 291 3.71 36.45 11.22
CA SER A 291 4.45 37.69 11.26
C SER A 291 3.93 38.45 12.47
N LYS A 292 4.73 38.49 13.54
CA LYS A 292 4.55 39.43 14.66
C LYS A 292 4.90 40.82 14.14
N GLN A 293 4.15 41.32 13.17
CA GLN A 293 4.04 42.75 13.00
C GLN A 293 2.88 43.23 13.86
N PRO A 294 3.09 44.20 14.76
CA PRO A 294 2.00 44.82 15.49
C PRO A 294 1.02 45.37 14.45
N ARG A 295 -0.21 44.88 14.45
CA ARG A 295 -1.28 45.51 13.68
C ARG A 295 -1.54 46.88 14.30
N THR A 296 -0.99 47.92 13.70
CA THR A 296 -1.49 49.28 13.88
C THR A 296 -2.86 49.34 13.22
N ASN A 297 -3.90 49.59 14.02
CA ASN A 297 -5.27 49.77 13.54
C ASN A 297 -5.36 51.09 12.76
N ASP A 298 -5.01 51.08 11.48
CA ASP A 298 -5.35 52.16 10.54
C ASP A 298 -6.47 51.68 9.59
N PRO A 299 -7.67 52.31 9.58
CA PRO A 299 -8.81 51.84 8.78
C PRO A 299 -8.71 52.11 7.27
N ALA A 300 -7.55 52.51 6.75
CA ALA A 300 -7.42 53.04 5.39
C ALA A 300 -6.19 52.50 4.64
N SER A 301 -6.07 51.18 4.48
CA SER A 301 -5.23 50.57 3.44
C SER A 301 -5.60 49.10 3.24
N SER A 302 -6.67 48.83 2.49
CA SER A 302 -6.88 47.51 1.90
C SER A 302 -6.17 47.45 0.55
N SER A 303 -4.84 47.47 0.57
CA SER A 303 -4.07 47.04 -0.60
C SER A 303 -4.28 45.53 -0.74
N PRO A 304 -4.65 45.01 -1.93
CA PRO A 304 -4.74 43.57 -2.12
C PRO A 304 -3.35 42.99 -1.82
N THR A 305 -3.29 42.06 -0.86
CA THR A 305 -2.10 41.26 -0.63
C THR A 305 -1.71 40.65 -1.98
N PRO A 306 -0.45 40.73 -2.42
CA PRO A 306 -0.03 40.06 -3.65
C PRO A 306 -0.47 38.60 -3.58
N PRO A 307 -0.99 38.01 -4.68
CA PRO A 307 -1.35 36.60 -4.66
C PRO A 307 -0.11 35.81 -4.24
N ASP A 308 -0.23 35.00 -3.19
CA ASP A 308 0.80 34.04 -2.83
C ASP A 308 0.98 33.08 -4.02
N HIS A 309 2.07 33.24 -4.75
CA HIS A 309 2.41 32.37 -5.87
C HIS A 309 2.95 31.05 -5.32
N GLN A 310 2.21 29.95 -5.53
CA GLN A 310 2.70 28.60 -5.29
C GLN A 310 3.21 27.99 -6.60
N TRP A 311 4.41 27.42 -6.56
CA TRP A 311 5.05 26.76 -7.70
C TRP A 311 4.92 25.25 -7.55
N PHE A 312 4.67 24.57 -8.68
CA PHE A 312 4.49 23.12 -8.71
C PHE A 312 5.29 22.52 -9.86
N VAL A 313 5.84 21.33 -9.63
CA VAL A 313 6.40 20.49 -10.70
C VAL A 313 5.39 19.39 -11.01
N ASN A 314 4.91 19.36 -12.26
CA ASN A 314 3.99 18.33 -12.75
C ASN A 314 4.77 17.34 -13.62
N ILE A 315 4.55 16.03 -13.40
CA ILE A 315 5.32 14.97 -14.06
C ILE A 315 4.37 13.95 -14.67
N LEU A 316 4.42 13.76 -15.98
CA LEU A 316 3.66 12.72 -16.65
C LEU A 316 4.62 11.61 -17.09
N VAL A 317 4.45 10.40 -16.55
CA VAL A 317 5.29 9.26 -16.93
C VAL A 317 4.52 7.98 -17.22
N THR A 318 5.07 7.18 -18.15
CA THR A 318 4.58 5.84 -18.44
C THR A 318 5.01 4.88 -17.35
N ARG A 319 4.05 4.24 -16.66
CA ARG A 319 4.33 3.33 -15.53
C ARG A 319 5.34 2.23 -15.89
N ASN A 320 5.25 1.70 -17.10
CA ASN A 320 6.12 0.62 -17.60
C ASN A 320 7.24 1.13 -18.52
N ALA A 321 7.69 2.38 -18.33
CA ALA A 321 8.85 2.91 -19.06
C ALA A 321 10.12 2.05 -18.83
N LEU A 322 10.20 1.40 -17.66
CA LEU A 322 11.22 0.41 -17.30
C LEU A 322 10.56 -0.86 -16.74
N PRO A 323 11.22 -2.03 -16.80
CA PRO A 323 10.68 -3.29 -16.26
C PRO A 323 10.66 -3.32 -14.73
N THR A 324 11.28 -2.35 -14.06
CA THR A 324 11.37 -2.22 -12.60
C THR A 324 10.86 -0.86 -12.15
N GLY A 325 10.58 -0.71 -10.85
CA GLY A 325 10.32 0.60 -10.25
C GLY A 325 11.48 1.57 -10.48
N TYR A 326 11.17 2.87 -10.58
CA TYR A 326 12.14 3.94 -10.79
C TYR A 326 11.73 5.20 -10.04
N PHE A 327 12.70 6.07 -9.76
CA PHE A 327 12.48 7.39 -9.17
C PHE A 327 12.82 8.50 -10.17
N ILE A 328 12.15 9.63 -9.99
CA ILE A 328 12.44 10.86 -10.73
C ILE A 328 12.88 11.89 -9.69
N HIS A 329 14.11 12.37 -9.82
CA HIS A 329 14.70 13.33 -8.89
C HIS A 329 14.67 14.74 -9.48
N PHE A 330 14.35 15.71 -8.63
CA PHE A 330 14.36 17.14 -8.98
C PHE A 330 15.49 17.85 -8.26
N PHE A 331 16.15 18.74 -8.97
CA PHE A 331 17.23 19.56 -8.45
C PHE A 331 17.00 21.01 -8.89
N LEU A 332 17.04 21.95 -7.95
CA LEU A 332 17.04 23.39 -8.25
C LEU A 332 18.45 23.91 -8.63
N SER A 333 19.45 23.05 -8.48
CA SER A 333 20.86 23.27 -8.79
C SER A 333 21.33 22.14 -9.72
N PRO A 334 22.53 22.23 -10.32
CA PRO A 334 23.07 21.13 -11.12
C PRO A 334 23.02 19.80 -10.35
N PRO A 335 22.62 18.68 -11.00
CA PRO A 335 22.51 17.40 -10.33
C PRO A 335 23.88 16.94 -9.81
N PRO A 336 23.94 16.24 -8.67
CA PRO A 336 25.18 15.66 -8.20
C PRO A 336 25.73 14.67 -9.24
N PRO A 337 27.07 14.50 -9.34
CA PRO A 337 27.65 13.53 -10.24
C PRO A 337 27.07 12.13 -9.96
N PRO A 338 26.84 11.31 -11.00
CA PRO A 338 26.22 10.01 -10.83
C PRO A 338 27.03 9.18 -9.82
N GLN A 339 26.37 8.74 -8.74
CA GLN A 339 26.97 7.76 -7.84
C GLN A 339 27.25 6.50 -8.66
N LYS A 340 28.49 6.00 -8.59
CA LYS A 340 28.84 4.74 -9.26
C LYS A 340 27.87 3.67 -8.76
N PRO A 341 27.29 2.84 -9.65
CA PRO A 341 26.55 1.67 -9.21
C PRO A 341 27.40 0.90 -8.19
N GLY A 342 26.81 0.52 -7.07
CA GLY A 342 27.44 -0.44 -6.17
C GLY A 342 27.86 -1.68 -6.98
N PRO A 343 28.95 -2.37 -6.56
CA PRO A 343 29.42 -3.53 -7.30
C PRO A 343 28.27 -4.54 -7.46
N PRO A 344 28.17 -5.21 -8.62
CA PRO A 344 27.17 -6.25 -8.80
C PRO A 344 27.31 -7.30 -7.68
N PRO A 345 26.21 -7.92 -7.24
CA PRO A 345 26.28 -8.99 -6.26
C PRO A 345 27.27 -10.06 -6.74
N PRO A 346 28.06 -10.66 -5.83
CA PRO A 346 29.04 -11.65 -6.22
C PRO A 346 28.36 -12.80 -6.98
N PRO A 347 29.02 -13.36 -7.99
CA PRO A 347 28.48 -14.52 -8.70
C PRO A 347 28.19 -15.62 -7.69
N SER A 348 26.98 -16.18 -7.75
CA SER A 348 26.60 -17.34 -6.95
C SER A 348 27.65 -18.44 -7.14
N SER A 349 28.35 -18.81 -6.07
CA SER A 349 29.27 -19.94 -6.08
C SER A 349 28.53 -21.19 -6.59
N PRO A 350 29.08 -21.93 -7.58
CA PRO A 350 28.47 -23.18 -8.00
C PRO A 350 28.41 -24.14 -6.81
N PRO A 351 27.35 -24.94 -6.68
CA PRO A 351 27.22 -25.88 -5.57
C PRO A 351 28.39 -26.85 -5.59
N THR A 352 29.05 -26.97 -4.43
CA THR A 352 30.03 -28.03 -4.18
C THR A 352 29.32 -29.39 -4.31
N PRO A 353 29.88 -30.36 -5.06
CA PRO A 353 29.26 -31.67 -5.18
C PRO A 353 29.38 -32.38 -3.83
N SER A 354 28.25 -32.52 -3.12
CA SER A 354 28.20 -33.39 -1.95
C SER A 354 28.27 -34.84 -2.40
N SER A 355 29.08 -35.62 -1.68
CA SER A 355 29.34 -37.03 -1.95
C SER A 355 28.04 -37.84 -1.86
N SER A 356 27.70 -38.48 -2.98
CA SER A 356 26.59 -39.42 -3.13
C SER A 356 26.67 -40.55 -2.08
N ARG A 357 25.65 -40.64 -1.22
CA ARG A 357 25.14 -41.93 -0.73
C ARG A 357 23.81 -42.19 -1.42
N ASN A 358 23.78 -43.20 -2.28
CA ASN A 358 22.57 -43.64 -2.97
C ASN A 358 21.44 -43.98 -1.97
N PRO A 359 20.20 -43.55 -2.22
CA PRO A 359 19.04 -44.05 -1.50
C PRO A 359 18.65 -45.46 -2.02
N PRO A 360 18.05 -46.32 -1.16
CA PRO A 360 17.64 -47.67 -1.56
C PRO A 360 16.39 -47.64 -2.47
N PRO A 361 16.16 -48.68 -3.28
CA PRO A 361 15.08 -48.70 -4.27
C PRO A 361 13.69 -48.79 -3.60
N ILE A 362 12.78 -47.93 -4.08
CA ILE A 362 11.37 -47.86 -3.65
C ILE A 362 10.59 -49.01 -4.28
N GLN A 363 9.95 -49.85 -3.44
CA GLN A 363 8.95 -50.84 -3.88
C GLN A 363 7.61 -50.16 -4.22
N PRO A 364 6.87 -50.62 -5.25
CA PRO A 364 5.59 -50.04 -5.64
C PRO A 364 4.47 -50.42 -4.65
N ARG A 365 3.76 -49.42 -4.12
CA ARG A 365 2.49 -49.61 -3.39
C ARG A 365 1.27 -49.50 -4.33
N PRO A 366 0.15 -50.20 -4.05
CA PRO A 366 -0.94 -50.37 -4.98
C PRO A 366 -1.93 -49.19 -5.00
N HIS A 367 -2.49 -48.92 -6.19
CA HIS A 367 -3.50 -47.89 -6.45
C HIS A 367 -4.83 -48.10 -5.70
N PRO A 368 -5.49 -47.03 -5.22
CA PRO A 368 -6.87 -47.12 -4.75
C PRO A 368 -7.87 -47.10 -5.92
N ARG A 369 -8.89 -47.97 -5.81
CA ARG A 369 -9.97 -48.18 -6.79
C ARG A 369 -10.89 -46.94 -6.90
N ARG A 370 -11.25 -46.57 -8.14
CA ARG A 370 -12.31 -45.58 -8.46
C ARG A 370 -13.71 -46.21 -8.29
N PRO A 371 -14.73 -45.46 -7.86
CA PRO A 371 -16.13 -45.90 -7.95
C PRO A 371 -16.71 -45.66 -9.35
N ASN A 372 -17.60 -46.57 -9.79
CA ASN A 372 -18.31 -46.55 -11.07
C ASN A 372 -19.44 -45.49 -11.11
N PRO A 373 -19.78 -44.93 -12.30
CA PRO A 373 -20.88 -43.99 -12.48
C PRO A 373 -22.21 -44.67 -12.86
N PRO A 374 -23.38 -44.08 -12.58
CA PRO A 374 -24.67 -44.58 -13.06
C PRO A 374 -25.05 -44.05 -14.46
N HIS A 375 -26.07 -44.70 -15.02
CA HIS A 375 -26.37 -44.88 -16.44
C HIS A 375 -26.97 -43.70 -17.25
N ALA A 376 -26.51 -43.63 -18.50
CA ALA A 376 -27.10 -43.26 -19.80
C ALA A 376 -28.55 -42.72 -19.94
N ARG A 377 -28.71 -41.63 -20.71
CA ARG A 377 -29.34 -41.50 -22.07
C ARG A 377 -29.66 -40.01 -22.40
N PRO A 378 -29.96 -39.60 -23.66
CA PRO A 378 -29.35 -39.93 -24.95
C PRO A 378 -28.92 -38.67 -25.79
N ARG A 379 -28.20 -38.94 -26.88
CA ARG A 379 -27.62 -37.98 -27.85
C ARG A 379 -28.66 -37.20 -28.69
N ARG A 380 -28.30 -35.97 -29.08
CA ARG A 380 -28.75 -35.28 -30.32
C ARG A 380 -27.56 -34.62 -31.06
N PRO A 381 -27.65 -34.42 -32.38
CA PRO A 381 -26.52 -34.65 -33.29
C PRO A 381 -25.68 -33.42 -33.63
N ARG A 382 -24.44 -33.70 -34.05
CA ARG A 382 -23.49 -32.78 -34.68
C ARG A 382 -24.01 -32.29 -36.04
N LEU A 383 -23.92 -30.98 -36.28
CA LEU A 383 -23.85 -30.40 -37.61
C LEU A 383 -22.38 -30.13 -37.96
N ARG A 384 -21.99 -30.62 -39.13
CA ARG A 384 -20.70 -30.43 -39.81
C ARG A 384 -20.93 -29.50 -41.00
N GLY A 385 -19.94 -28.68 -41.31
CA GLY A 385 -19.76 -27.98 -42.59
C GLY A 385 -19.56 -26.48 -42.36
N LEU A 386 -18.68 -25.78 -43.05
CA LEU A 386 -17.64 -26.08 -44.03
C LEU A 386 -16.79 -24.79 -44.14
N ALA A 387 -15.59 -24.93 -44.66
CA ALA A 387 -14.49 -23.96 -44.63
C ALA A 387 -14.58 -22.77 -45.61
N ARG A 388 -13.59 -21.87 -45.45
CA ARG A 388 -13.13 -20.73 -46.31
C ARG A 388 -13.90 -19.42 -46.09
N GLY A 389 -13.28 -18.26 -45.92
CA GLY A 389 -11.90 -17.80 -46.02
C GLY A 389 -11.93 -16.35 -46.50
N SER A 390 -11.25 -15.42 -45.80
CA SER A 390 -10.82 -14.13 -46.35
C SER A 390 -9.99 -13.37 -45.33
N ASP A 391 -8.73 -13.13 -45.69
CA ASP A 391 -7.88 -12.06 -45.17
C ASP A 391 -8.59 -10.70 -45.19
N ALA A 392 -8.45 -9.94 -44.10
CA ALA A 392 -8.46 -8.48 -44.13
C ALA A 392 -7.91 -7.91 -42.81
N GLY A 393 -6.72 -7.32 -42.89
CA GLY A 393 -6.29 -6.10 -42.19
C GLY A 393 -6.53 -5.99 -40.69
N LEU A 394 -5.50 -6.37 -39.91
CA LEU A 394 -5.28 -5.79 -38.58
C LEU A 394 -4.87 -4.32 -38.77
N GLY A 395 -5.82 -3.41 -38.57
CA GLY A 395 -5.55 -2.00 -38.39
C GLY A 395 -5.15 -1.74 -36.94
N ASP A 396 -3.98 -1.11 -36.76
CA ASP A 396 -3.47 -0.59 -35.50
C ASP A 396 -4.54 0.25 -34.78
N ALA A 397 -5.03 -0.28 -33.65
CA ALA A 397 -5.70 0.52 -32.65
C ALA A 397 -4.63 0.99 -31.67
N ALA A 398 -4.16 2.23 -31.87
CA ALA A 398 -3.31 2.95 -30.93
C ALA A 398 -4.01 3.00 -29.56
N ALA A 399 -3.46 2.28 -28.59
CA ALA A 399 -3.88 2.36 -27.20
C ALA A 399 -3.21 3.59 -26.58
N ASP A 400 -3.99 4.65 -26.36
CA ASP A 400 -3.54 5.84 -25.65
C ASP A 400 -3.06 5.46 -24.24
N GLY A 401 -1.77 5.70 -23.98
CA GLY A 401 -1.11 5.40 -22.72
C GLY A 401 -1.59 6.32 -21.58
N ALA A 402 -2.26 5.73 -20.59
CA ALA A 402 -2.56 6.42 -19.34
C ALA A 402 -1.32 6.44 -18.43
N ALA A 403 -0.81 7.63 -18.18
CA ALA A 403 0.41 7.91 -17.41
C ALA A 403 0.11 8.20 -15.93
N GLY A 404 1.04 7.85 -15.05
CA GLY A 404 0.94 8.04 -13.59
C GLY A 404 1.61 9.34 -13.17
N VAL A 405 0.98 10.17 -12.32
CA VAL A 405 1.53 11.49 -11.92
C VAL A 405 1.85 11.54 -10.42
N ALA A 406 3.01 12.10 -10.11
CA ALA A 406 3.54 12.30 -8.77
C ALA A 406 3.95 13.73 -8.51
N ARG A 407 3.60 14.32 -7.34
CA ARG A 407 4.08 15.64 -6.93
C ARG A 407 5.28 15.55 -5.99
N ALA A 408 6.06 16.62 -5.95
CA ALA A 408 6.89 17.02 -4.83
C ALA A 408 6.67 18.53 -4.64
N ALA A 409 6.41 19.00 -3.43
CA ALA A 409 6.38 20.43 -3.14
C ALA A 409 7.82 20.95 -3.05
N VAL A 410 8.09 22.12 -3.65
CA VAL A 410 9.34 22.86 -3.54
C VAL A 410 9.20 23.92 -2.46
#